data_AF-A0A8S4AIB5-F1
#
_entry.id   AF-A0A8S4AIB5-F1
#
_cell.length_a   1.000
_cell.length_b   1.000
_cell.length_c   1.000
_cell.angle_alpha   90.00
_cell.angle_beta   90.00
_cell.angle_gamma   90.00
#
_symmetry.space_group_name_H-M   'P 1'
#
loop_
_entity.id
_entity.type
_entity.pdbx_description
1 polymer ?
#
loop_
_entity_poly.entity_id
_entity_poly.type
_entity_poly.pdbx_seq_one_letter_code
_entity_poly.pdbx_strand_id
1 'polypeptide(L)'
;MQDQGMLGSGAEDIAQFLQQEDRLDTFNKEVMYCYVDQLDFCGRDFVSALRAFLEGFRLPGEAQKIDRLMEKFAARYLEQTLFASADTAYVLAYSIIMLTTDLHSPQVKNKMTKEQYIKMNRGINDSKDLPEEYLSSIYDEIAGKKIAMKESKEFSITPKSGKQ
;
A
#
# COMPACT_ATOMS: atom_id res chain seq x y z
N MET A 1 -23.03 22.06 0.02
CA MET A 1 -22.16 23.15 0.51
C MET A 1 -21.89 24.21 -0.55
N GLN A 2 -21.38 23.87 -1.76
CA GLN A 2 -21.35 24.82 -2.89
C GLN A 2 -22.76 25.14 -3.40
N ASP A 3 -23.58 24.13 -3.67
CA ASP A 3 -25.00 24.31 -4.07
C ASP A 3 -25.90 24.88 -2.97
N GLN A 4 -25.38 25.04 -1.75
CA GLN A 4 -26.10 25.63 -0.61
C GLN A 4 -25.58 27.03 -0.25
N GLY A 5 -24.64 27.60 -1.02
CA GLY A 5 -24.08 28.93 -0.79
C GLY A 5 -23.19 29.06 0.44
N MET A 6 -22.75 27.94 1.04
CA MET A 6 -21.92 27.90 2.25
C MET A 6 -20.41 27.83 1.96
N LEU A 7 -20.03 27.72 0.68
CA LEU A 7 -18.65 27.69 0.22
C LEU A 7 -18.56 28.48 -1.09
N GLY A 8 -17.60 29.40 -1.19
CA GLY A 8 -17.34 30.11 -2.43
C GLY A 8 -16.86 29.18 -3.55
N SER A 9 -17.17 29.54 -4.80
CA SER A 9 -16.75 28.76 -5.98
C SER A 9 -15.31 29.06 -6.41
N GLY A 10 -14.65 30.02 -5.76
CA GLY A 10 -13.26 30.37 -6.01
C GLY A 10 -12.30 29.31 -5.45
N ALA A 11 -11.19 29.08 -6.13
CA ALA A 11 -10.15 28.17 -5.65
C ALA A 11 -9.60 28.59 -4.28
N GLU A 12 -9.59 29.89 -3.97
CA GLU A 12 -9.16 30.46 -2.69
C GLU A 12 -10.13 30.14 -1.55
N ASP A 13 -11.45 30.20 -1.80
CA ASP A 13 -12.48 29.85 -0.81
C ASP A 13 -12.44 28.35 -0.49
N ILE A 14 -12.25 27.52 -1.53
CA ILE A 14 -12.08 26.07 -1.39
C ILE A 14 -10.79 25.78 -0.62
N ALA A 15 -9.69 26.49 -0.89
CA ALA A 15 -8.43 26.31 -0.18
C ALA A 15 -8.54 26.68 1.31
N GLN A 16 -9.15 27.82 1.66
CA GLN A 16 -9.37 28.20 3.06
C GLN A 16 -10.27 27.21 3.81
N PHE A 17 -11.29 26.71 3.12
CA PHE A 17 -12.21 25.74 3.70
C PHE A 17 -11.59 24.36 3.93
N LEU A 18 -10.72 23.90 3.01
CA LEU A 18 -9.94 22.67 3.18
C LEU A 18 -8.85 22.83 4.24
N GLN A 19 -8.35 24.04 4.47
CA GLN A 19 -7.37 24.36 5.51
C GLN A 19 -7.95 24.37 6.94
N GLN A 20 -9.27 24.48 7.10
CA GLN A 20 -9.91 24.33 8.41
C GLN A 20 -10.08 22.85 8.76
N GLU A 21 -9.75 22.47 10.01
CA GLU A 21 -10.12 21.20 10.67
C GLU A 21 -9.70 19.89 9.99
N ASP A 22 -8.43 19.70 9.61
CA ASP A 22 -7.91 18.42 9.03
C ASP A 22 -8.70 17.90 7.81
N ARG A 23 -9.50 18.76 7.17
CA ARG A 23 -10.44 18.39 6.11
C ARG A 23 -9.74 18.06 4.82
N LEU A 24 -8.60 18.70 4.57
CA LEU A 24 -7.72 18.35 3.46
C LEU A 24 -7.25 16.89 3.57
N ASP A 25 -6.84 16.46 4.77
CA ASP A 25 -6.39 15.08 5.00
C ASP A 25 -7.53 14.07 4.91
N THR A 26 -8.72 14.45 5.39
CA THR A 26 -9.94 13.64 5.28
C THR A 26 -10.33 13.45 3.82
N PHE A 27 -10.39 14.52 3.03
CA PHE A 27 -10.70 14.46 1.61
C PHE A 27 -9.67 13.64 0.83
N ASN A 28 -8.37 13.85 1.11
CA ASN A 28 -7.31 13.06 0.50
C ASN A 28 -7.45 11.56 0.81
N LYS A 29 -7.85 11.22 2.04
CA LYS A 29 -8.12 9.83 2.46
C LYS A 29 -9.32 9.25 1.71
N GLU A 30 -10.42 9.99 1.60
CA GLU A 30 -11.63 9.54 0.88
C GLU A 30 -11.34 9.29 -0.60
N VAL A 31 -10.63 10.20 -1.26
CA VAL A 31 -10.22 10.03 -2.67
C VAL A 31 -9.34 8.79 -2.83
N MET A 32 -8.41 8.55 -1.90
CA MET A 32 -7.59 7.35 -1.90
C MET A 32 -8.45 6.09 -1.76
N TYR A 33 -9.42 6.09 -0.84
CA TYR A 33 -10.33 4.95 -0.63
C TYR A 33 -11.14 4.65 -1.90
N CYS A 34 -11.75 5.68 -2.50
CA CYS A 34 -12.49 5.56 -3.76
C CYS A 34 -11.62 5.05 -4.91
N TYR A 35 -10.34 5.41 -4.96
CA TYR A 35 -9.41 4.88 -5.95
C TYR A 35 -9.16 3.38 -5.75
N VAL A 36 -8.86 2.96 -4.51
CA VAL A 36 -8.62 1.53 -4.22
C VAL A 36 -9.86 0.69 -4.45
N ASP A 37 -11.05 1.23 -4.18
CA ASP A 37 -12.32 0.53 -4.42
C ASP A 37 -12.60 0.27 -5.90
N GLN A 38 -12.02 1.06 -6.80
CA GLN A 38 -12.10 0.83 -8.24
C GLN A 38 -11.15 -0.29 -8.73
N LEU A 39 -10.24 -0.78 -7.89
CA LEU A 39 -9.37 -1.89 -8.24
C LEU A 39 -10.13 -3.23 -8.12
N ASP A 40 -10.04 -4.02 -9.18
CA ASP A 40 -10.61 -5.36 -9.26
C ASP A 40 -9.55 -6.42 -8.95
N PHE A 41 -9.75 -7.09 -7.83
CA PHE A 41 -8.91 -8.18 -7.33
C PHE A 41 -9.59 -9.54 -7.48
N CYS A 42 -10.78 -9.60 -8.09
CA CYS A 42 -11.54 -10.83 -8.24
C CYS A 42 -10.75 -11.87 -9.05
N GLY A 43 -10.65 -13.08 -8.53
CA GLY A 43 -9.94 -14.18 -9.18
C GLY A 43 -8.41 -14.01 -9.26
N ARG A 44 -7.84 -12.95 -8.67
CA ARG A 44 -6.39 -12.79 -8.55
C ARG A 44 -5.90 -13.46 -7.28
N ASP A 45 -4.74 -14.11 -7.37
CA ASP A 45 -4.01 -14.50 -6.17
C ASP A 45 -3.46 -13.26 -5.45
N PHE A 46 -3.05 -13.45 -4.19
CA PHE A 46 -2.68 -12.36 -3.30
C PHE A 46 -1.47 -11.56 -3.81
N VAL A 47 -0.47 -12.24 -4.35
CA VAL A 47 0.75 -11.58 -4.83
C VAL A 47 0.46 -10.79 -6.10
N SER A 48 -0.32 -11.37 -7.02
CA SER A 48 -0.79 -10.69 -8.23
C SER A 48 -1.61 -9.44 -7.92
N ALA A 49 -2.52 -9.51 -6.94
CA ALA A 49 -3.30 -8.34 -6.50
C ALA A 49 -2.40 -7.27 -5.85
N LEU A 50 -1.47 -7.68 -5.00
CA LEU A 50 -0.53 -6.78 -4.34
C LEU A 50 0.41 -6.08 -5.34
N ARG A 51 0.87 -6.80 -6.38
CA ARG A 51 1.65 -6.21 -7.48
C ARG A 51 0.84 -5.16 -8.22
N ALA A 52 -0.38 -5.48 -8.65
CA ALA A 52 -1.23 -4.54 -9.36
C ALA A 52 -1.53 -3.28 -8.53
N PHE A 53 -1.76 -3.47 -7.22
CA PHE A 53 -1.93 -2.38 -6.28
C PHE A 53 -0.68 -1.48 -6.21
N LEU A 54 0.49 -2.05 -5.92
CA LEU A 54 1.74 -1.29 -5.73
C LEU A 54 2.31 -0.69 -7.02
N GLU A 55 1.97 -1.24 -8.19
CA GLU A 55 2.29 -0.64 -9.49
C GLU A 55 1.41 0.59 -9.81
N GLY A 56 0.19 0.65 -9.24
CA GLY A 56 -0.73 1.78 -9.40
C GLY A 56 -0.27 3.03 -8.65
N PHE A 57 0.41 2.84 -7.50
CA PHE A 57 0.80 3.93 -6.61
C PHE A 57 2.29 4.28 -6.69
N ARG A 58 2.59 5.56 -6.44
CA ARG A 58 3.90 5.94 -5.89
C ARG A 58 3.78 5.89 -4.38
N LEU A 59 4.55 5.02 -3.73
CA LEU A 59 4.47 4.91 -2.28
C LEU A 59 4.90 6.24 -1.64
N PRO A 60 4.10 6.80 -0.73
CA PRO A 60 4.48 7.99 0.01
C PRO A 60 5.66 7.66 0.94
N GLY A 61 6.56 8.61 1.17
CA GLY A 61 7.70 8.41 2.08
C GLY A 61 7.30 8.37 3.57
N GLU A 62 6.10 8.84 3.91
CA GLU A 62 5.58 8.87 5.27
C GLU A 62 4.95 7.53 5.64
N ALA A 63 5.47 6.87 6.67
CA ALA A 63 5.00 5.56 7.13
C ALA A 63 3.48 5.52 7.36
N GLN A 64 2.90 6.55 7.98
CA GLN A 64 1.46 6.64 8.24
C GLN A 64 0.59 6.62 6.97
N LYS A 65 1.09 7.12 5.85
CA LYS A 65 0.35 7.11 4.58
C LYS A 65 0.46 5.76 3.87
N ILE A 66 1.62 5.09 3.98
CA ILE A 66 1.78 3.71 3.52
C ILE A 66 0.82 2.82 4.30
N ASP A 67 0.75 3.00 5.61
CA ASP A 67 -0.13 2.24 6.51
C ASP A 67 -1.59 2.26 6.04
N ARG A 68 -2.14 3.46 5.82
CA ARG A 68 -3.53 3.66 5.34
C ARG A 68 -3.79 3.01 3.98
N LEU A 69 -2.81 3.03 3.08
CA LEU A 69 -2.91 2.37 1.77
C LEU A 69 -2.99 0.86 1.93
N MET A 70 -2.12 0.29 2.76
CA MET A 70 -2.06 -1.15 3.02
C MET A 70 -3.32 -1.66 3.73
N GLU A 71 -3.85 -0.91 4.70
CA GLU A 71 -5.12 -1.20 5.37
C GLU A 71 -6.27 -1.26 4.36
N LYS A 72 -6.38 -0.25 3.48
CA LYS A 72 -7.45 -0.19 2.48
C LYS A 72 -7.31 -1.29 1.44
N PHE A 73 -6.09 -1.62 1.01
CA PHE A 73 -5.84 -2.78 0.15
C PHE A 73 -6.31 -4.08 0.79
N ALA A 74 -5.94 -4.32 2.05
CA ALA A 74 -6.29 -5.54 2.77
C ALA A 74 -7.81 -5.68 2.94
N ALA A 75 -8.50 -4.60 3.29
CA ALA A 75 -9.96 -4.56 3.35
C ALA A 75 -10.60 -4.87 1.99
N ARG A 76 -10.12 -4.24 0.91
CA ARG A 76 -10.66 -4.42 -0.43
C ARG A 76 -10.42 -5.83 -0.99
N TYR A 77 -9.26 -6.42 -0.68
CA TYR A 77 -8.93 -7.78 -1.10
C TYR A 77 -9.76 -8.81 -0.31
N LEU A 78 -10.01 -8.59 0.98
CA LEU A 78 -10.88 -9.45 1.80
C LEU A 78 -12.30 -9.52 1.24
N GLU A 79 -12.89 -8.39 0.85
CA GLU A 79 -14.24 -8.34 0.26
C GLU A 79 -14.42 -9.25 -0.97
N GLN A 80 -13.31 -9.59 -1.63
CA GLN A 80 -13.29 -10.35 -2.88
C GLN A 80 -12.69 -11.76 -2.70
N THR A 81 -12.31 -12.17 -1.48
CA THR A 81 -11.59 -13.43 -1.20
C THR A 81 -12.01 -14.12 0.10
N LEU A 82 -11.40 -15.28 0.39
CA LEU A 82 -11.74 -16.16 1.53
C LEU A 82 -10.80 -16.00 2.74
N PHE A 83 -10.04 -14.91 2.84
CA PHE A 83 -9.20 -14.67 4.03
C PHE A 83 -10.05 -14.60 5.31
N ALA A 84 -9.47 -14.98 6.47
CA ALA A 84 -10.21 -14.97 7.73
C ALA A 84 -10.48 -13.54 8.24
N SER A 85 -9.52 -12.63 8.02
CA SER A 85 -9.59 -11.25 8.48
C SER A 85 -8.77 -10.31 7.58
N ALA A 86 -9.14 -9.02 7.59
CA ALA A 86 -8.38 -7.98 6.88
C ALA A 86 -6.98 -7.82 7.52
N ASP A 87 -6.87 -8.02 8.83
CA ASP A 87 -5.61 -8.00 9.57
C ASP A 87 -4.64 -9.06 9.05
N THR A 88 -5.12 -10.27 8.75
CA THR A 88 -4.29 -11.32 8.15
C THR A 88 -3.75 -10.88 6.79
N ALA A 89 -4.61 -10.34 5.92
CA ALA A 89 -4.21 -9.83 4.62
C ALA A 89 -3.19 -8.69 4.74
N TYR A 90 -3.43 -7.76 5.68
CA TYR A 90 -2.54 -6.64 5.96
C TYR A 90 -1.15 -7.10 6.40
N VAL A 91 -1.06 -7.98 7.40
CA VAL A 91 0.21 -8.52 7.90
C VAL A 91 0.93 -9.31 6.81
N LEU A 92 0.19 -10.13 6.05
CA LEU A 92 0.76 -10.89 4.93
C LEU A 92 1.35 -9.95 3.86
N ALA A 93 0.67 -8.85 3.52
CA ALA A 93 1.17 -7.89 2.54
C ALA A 93 2.49 -7.24 2.98
N TYR A 94 2.60 -6.84 4.25
CA TYR A 94 3.87 -6.34 4.81
C TYR A 94 4.97 -7.40 4.81
N SER A 95 4.64 -8.65 5.14
CA SER A 95 5.60 -9.75 5.09
C SER A 95 6.18 -9.93 3.67
N ILE A 96 5.35 -9.77 2.64
CA ILE A 96 5.73 -9.91 1.24
C ILE A 96 6.60 -8.73 0.78
N ILE A 97 6.27 -7.50 1.20
CA ILE A 97 7.08 -6.31 0.93
C ILE A 97 8.47 -6.46 1.56
N MET A 98 8.53 -6.94 2.81
CA MET A 98 9.77 -7.22 3.51
C MET A 98 10.56 -8.32 2.80
N LEU A 99 9.91 -9.40 2.37
CA LEU A 99 10.55 -10.48 1.60
C LEU A 99 11.09 -9.98 0.25
N THR A 100 10.33 -9.14 -0.48
CA THR A 100 10.81 -8.49 -1.72
C THR A 100 12.09 -7.72 -1.46
N THR A 101 12.11 -6.93 -0.38
CA THR A 101 13.27 -6.10 -0.03
C THR A 101 14.46 -6.99 0.34
N ASP A 102 14.22 -8.00 1.17
CA ASP A 102 15.24 -8.96 1.61
C ASP A 102 15.88 -9.67 0.40
N LEU A 103 15.07 -10.34 -0.44
CA LEU A 103 15.57 -11.17 -1.54
C LEU A 103 16.27 -10.36 -2.64
N HIS A 104 15.78 -9.16 -2.95
CA HIS A 104 16.23 -8.39 -4.12
C HIS A 104 17.16 -7.22 -3.82
N SER A 105 17.30 -6.79 -2.56
CA SER A 105 18.23 -5.72 -2.21
C SER A 105 19.68 -6.21 -2.22
N PRO A 106 20.63 -5.56 -2.95
CA PRO A 106 22.04 -5.94 -2.92
C PRO A 106 22.70 -5.72 -1.55
N GLN A 107 22.07 -4.94 -0.66
CA GLN A 107 22.60 -4.64 0.68
C GLN A 107 22.42 -5.81 1.66
N VAL A 108 21.42 -6.67 1.43
CA VAL A 108 21.14 -7.82 2.28
C VAL A 108 22.02 -8.99 1.83
N LYS A 109 23.03 -9.32 2.64
CA LYS A 109 24.01 -10.39 2.34
C LYS A 109 23.46 -11.78 2.61
N ASN A 110 22.76 -11.93 3.73
CA ASN A 110 22.15 -13.20 4.15
C ASN A 110 20.67 -13.10 3.88
N LYS A 111 20.21 -13.74 2.80
CA LYS A 111 18.81 -13.75 2.40
C LYS A 111 17.99 -14.65 3.30
N MET A 112 16.76 -14.25 3.57
CA MET A 112 15.76 -15.07 4.23
C MET A 112 15.49 -16.32 3.40
N THR A 113 15.58 -17.50 4.01
CA THR A 113 15.21 -18.76 3.32
C THR A 113 13.70 -18.95 3.32
N LYS A 114 13.21 -19.86 2.48
CA LYS A 114 11.79 -20.22 2.43
C LYS A 114 11.27 -20.69 3.79
N GLU A 115 12.03 -21.54 4.48
CA GLU A 115 11.67 -22.07 5.79
C GLU A 115 11.61 -20.96 6.85
N GLN A 116 12.52 -19.98 6.76
CA GLN A 116 12.50 -18.81 7.63
C GLN A 116 11.27 -17.94 7.37
N TYR A 117 10.91 -17.72 6.11
CA TYR A 117 9.71 -16.98 5.73
C TYR A 117 8.42 -17.65 6.23
N ILE A 118 8.30 -18.97 6.07
CA ILE A 118 7.15 -19.74 6.59
C ILE A 118 7.09 -19.62 8.12
N LYS A 119 8.22 -19.81 8.81
CA LYS A 119 8.28 -19.70 10.27
C LYS A 119 7.91 -18.31 10.78
N MET A 120 8.33 -17.27 10.07
CA MET A 120 8.04 -15.87 10.40
C MET A 120 6.55 -15.55 10.30
N ASN A 121 5.82 -16.21 9.39
CA ASN A 121 4.39 -16.03 9.17
C ASN A 121 3.53 -17.05 9.93
N ARG A 122 4.06 -17.72 10.96
CA ARG A 122 3.23 -18.56 11.83
C ARG A 122 2.29 -17.71 12.68
N GLY A 123 1.06 -18.17 12.85
CA GLY A 123 0.03 -17.51 13.66
C GLY A 123 -0.61 -16.27 13.04
N ILE A 124 -0.27 -15.90 11.79
CA ILE A 124 -0.75 -14.64 11.18
C ILE A 124 -2.25 -14.65 10.86
N ASN A 125 -2.87 -15.83 10.81
CA ASN A 125 -4.28 -16.00 10.47
C ASN A 125 -5.11 -16.16 11.75
N ASP A 126 -5.23 -15.09 12.54
CA ASP A 126 -5.92 -15.07 13.84
C ASP A 126 -5.41 -16.15 14.82
N SER A 127 -4.09 -16.18 15.06
CA SER A 127 -3.38 -17.20 15.85
C SER A 127 -3.33 -18.60 15.23
N LYS A 128 -3.78 -18.75 13.97
CA LYS A 128 -3.59 -19.96 13.16
C LYS A 128 -2.54 -19.72 12.08
N ASP A 129 -2.04 -20.83 11.54
CA ASP A 129 -1.10 -20.81 10.42
C ASP A 129 -1.87 -20.77 9.09
N LEU A 130 -1.32 -20.04 8.11
CA LEU A 130 -1.67 -20.26 6.71
C LEU A 130 -1.02 -21.56 6.22
N PRO A 131 -1.57 -22.24 5.19
CA PRO A 131 -0.98 -23.44 4.63
C PRO A 131 0.49 -23.22 4.24
N GLU A 132 1.38 -24.16 4.59
CA GLU A 132 2.82 -24.02 4.31
C GLU A 132 3.09 -23.99 2.80
N GLU A 133 2.30 -24.71 2.01
CA GLU A 133 2.37 -24.69 0.54
C GLU A 133 2.01 -23.32 -0.03
N TYR A 134 1.06 -22.61 0.59
CA TYR A 134 0.64 -21.28 0.17
C TYR A 134 1.75 -20.25 0.45
N LEU A 135 2.35 -20.29 1.64
CA LEU A 135 3.49 -19.44 1.98
C LEU A 135 4.73 -19.79 1.12
N SER A 136 4.91 -21.07 0.80
CA SER A 136 5.98 -21.53 -0.11
C SER A 136 5.80 -20.98 -1.52
N SER A 137 4.57 -21.01 -2.07
CA SER A 137 4.30 -20.47 -3.41
C SER A 137 4.52 -18.97 -3.47
N ILE A 138 4.11 -18.23 -2.42
CA ILE A 138 4.38 -16.79 -2.30
C ILE A 138 5.89 -16.53 -2.31
N TYR A 139 6.66 -17.29 -1.54
CA TYR A 139 8.11 -17.14 -1.49
C TYR A 139 8.74 -17.35 -2.88
N ASP A 140 8.38 -18.44 -3.57
CA ASP A 140 8.94 -18.77 -4.89
C ASP A 140 8.58 -17.71 -5.93
N GLU A 141 7.36 -17.19 -5.89
CA GLU A 141 6.94 -16.13 -6.80
C GLU A 141 7.72 -14.82 -6.57
N ILE A 142 7.90 -14.42 -5.31
CA ILE A 142 8.66 -13.23 -4.95
C ILE A 142 10.14 -13.41 -5.29
N ALA A 143 10.71 -14.58 -5.02
CA ALA A 143 12.09 -14.90 -5.40
C ALA A 143 12.29 -14.81 -6.92
N GLY A 144 11.33 -15.30 -7.72
CA GLY A 144 11.38 -15.24 -9.17
C GLY A 144 11.20 -13.82 -9.74
N LYS A 145 10.35 -13.00 -9.13
CA LYS A 145 10.09 -11.62 -9.60
C LYS A 145 9.84 -10.68 -8.43
N LYS A 146 10.71 -9.67 -8.27
CA LYS A 146 10.50 -8.60 -7.28
C LYS A 146 9.18 -7.87 -7.50
N ILE A 147 8.56 -7.38 -6.43
CA ILE A 147 7.49 -6.38 -6.56
C ILE A 147 8.09 -5.07 -7.07
N ALA A 148 7.52 -4.51 -8.13
CA ALA A 148 7.89 -3.20 -8.63
C ALA A 148 7.12 -2.13 -7.86
N MET A 149 7.83 -1.29 -7.12
CA MET A 149 7.26 -0.12 -6.46
C MET A 149 7.68 1.10 -7.28
N LYS A 150 6.73 1.97 -7.65
CA LYS A 150 7.10 3.24 -8.28
C LYS A 150 7.71 4.15 -7.22
N GLU A 151 9.03 4.33 -7.27
CA GLU A 151 9.72 5.28 -6.41
C GLU A 151 9.20 6.70 -6.68
N SER A 152 8.93 7.45 -5.60
CA SER A 152 8.76 8.89 -5.69
C SER A 152 10.13 9.51 -5.98
N LYS A 153 10.35 9.98 -7.22
CA LYS A 153 11.44 10.92 -7.46
C LYS A 153 11.15 12.16 -6.61
N GLU A 154 11.96 12.42 -5.59
CA GLU A 154 11.95 13.70 -4.89
C GLU A 154 12.18 14.80 -5.94
N PHE A 155 11.19 15.66 -6.14
CA PHE A 155 11.40 16.89 -6.88
C PHE A 155 12.20 17.82 -5.97
N SER A 156 13.53 17.83 -6.13
CA SER A 156 14.36 18.90 -5.58
C SER A 156 13.98 20.19 -6.29
N ILE A 157 13.17 21.02 -5.62
CA ILE A 157 12.94 22.40 -6.00
C ILE A 157 14.28 23.11 -5.79
N THR A 158 15.12 23.13 -6.82
CA THR A 158 16.28 24.03 -6.83
C THR A 158 15.74 25.45 -7.03
N PRO A 159 15.94 26.37 -6.07
CA PRO A 159 15.59 27.75 -6.29
C PRO A 159 16.53 28.28 -7.37
N LYS A 160 15.96 28.70 -8.51
CA LYS A 160 16.70 29.46 -9.52
C LYS A 160 17.12 30.78 -8.87
N SER A 161 18.38 30.86 -8.46
CA SER A 161 19.04 32.14 -8.15
C SER A 161 18.99 33.01 -9.40
N GLY A 162 18.10 34.00 -9.41
CA GLY A 162 18.12 35.08 -10.38
C GLY A 162 19.41 35.87 -10.22
N LYS A 163 20.25 35.88 -11.25
CA LYS A 163 21.29 36.90 -11.40
C LYS A 163 20.63 38.14 -12.00
N GLN A 164 20.67 39.24 -11.27
CA GLN A 164 20.81 40.58 -11.84
C GLN A 164 22.21 41.08 -11.51
#